data_AF-A0A534YZL7-F1
#
_entry.id   AF-A0A534YZL7-F1
#
_cell.length_a   1.000
_cell.length_b   1.000
_cell.length_c   1.000
_cell.angle_alpha   90.00
_cell.angle_beta   90.00
_cell.angle_gamma   90.00
#
_symmetry.space_group_name_H-M   'P 1'
#
loop_
_entity.id
_entity.type
_entity.pdbx_description
1 polymer ?
#
loop_
_entity_poly.entity_id
_entity_poly.type
_entity_poly.pdbx_seq_one_letter_code
_entity_poly.pdbx_strand_id
1 'polypeptide(L)'
;MLRPGGRLAVSCQRRSLSTRAQDLFFQGLGPLARRHYLSLPRFSSDRGRFGEPEVLPGILASAGFEVTKLTEMVTGGRARDAREWTELMAGAGPLPYTLINALGPRFRSELEEEVESAMASLGDPDDAYRYHHSYLIAIARKS
;
A
#
# COMPACT_ATOMS: atom_id res chain seq x y z
N MET A 1 20.35 -11.73 15.92
CA MET A 1 19.16 -12.12 16.71
C MET A 1 19.11 -11.30 17.99
N LEU A 2 17.91 -10.96 18.47
CA LEU A 2 17.72 -10.29 19.76
C LEU A 2 17.92 -11.28 20.92
N ARG A 3 18.48 -10.79 22.04
CA ARG A 3 18.58 -11.56 23.29
C ARG A 3 17.19 -11.75 23.93
N PRO A 4 16.98 -12.75 24.81
CA PRO A 4 15.76 -12.86 25.60
C PRO A 4 15.44 -11.53 26.32
N GLY A 5 14.17 -11.13 26.30
CA GLY A 5 13.73 -9.82 26.79
C GLY A 5 14.00 -8.64 25.84
N GLY A 6 14.67 -8.86 24.71
CA GLY A 6 14.88 -7.85 23.67
C GLY A 6 13.56 -7.35 23.08
N ARG A 7 13.47 -6.06 22.75
CA ARG A 7 12.25 -5.42 22.25
C ARG A 7 12.31 -5.24 20.73
N LEU A 8 11.16 -5.42 20.10
CA LEU A 8 10.94 -5.18 18.68
C LEU A 8 9.74 -4.25 18.53
N ALA A 9 9.87 -3.24 17.68
CA ALA A 9 8.74 -2.44 17.21
C ALA A 9 8.66 -2.61 15.69
N VAL A 10 7.49 -3.00 15.20
CA VAL A 10 7.21 -3.14 13.76
C VAL A 10 6.00 -2.31 13.40
N SER A 11 6.09 -1.63 12.26
CA SER A 11 4.98 -0.94 11.62
C SER A 11 4.75 -1.58 10.26
N CYS A 12 3.50 -1.93 9.98
CA CYS A 12 3.13 -2.65 8.77
C CYS A 12 1.91 -1.99 8.16
N GLN A 13 1.94 -1.75 6.85
CA GLN A 13 0.80 -1.16 6.15
C GLN A 13 -0.40 -2.11 6.21
N ARG A 14 -1.54 -1.59 6.65
CA ARG A 14 -2.82 -2.28 6.71
C ARG A 14 -3.62 -2.00 5.44
N ARG A 15 -3.71 -2.99 4.55
CA ARG A 15 -4.26 -2.79 3.20
C ARG A 15 -5.79 -2.86 3.15
N SER A 16 -6.42 -3.52 4.12
CA SER A 16 -7.88 -3.57 4.26
C SER A 16 -8.56 -2.22 4.46
N LEU A 17 -7.81 -1.17 4.81
CA LEU A 17 -8.31 0.20 4.99
C LEU A 17 -8.03 1.12 3.79
N SER A 18 -7.70 0.54 2.63
CA SER A 18 -7.58 1.29 1.38
C SER A 18 -8.90 1.96 1.03
N THR A 19 -8.84 3.15 0.44
CA THR A 19 -10.02 3.83 -0.10
C THR A 19 -10.42 3.21 -1.43
N ARG A 20 -11.65 3.50 -1.91
CA ARG A 20 -12.11 3.07 -3.23
C ARG A 20 -11.18 3.53 -4.36
N ALA A 21 -10.66 4.76 -4.27
CA ALA A 21 -9.69 5.30 -5.21
C ALA A 21 -8.35 4.53 -5.19
N GLN A 22 -7.86 4.15 -4.00
CA GLN A 22 -6.66 3.32 -3.88
C GLN A 22 -6.88 1.93 -4.47
N ASP A 23 -8.02 1.30 -4.17
CA ASP A 23 -8.36 -0.02 -4.72
C ASP A 23 -8.43 0.00 -6.25
N LEU A 24 -9.09 1.00 -6.82
CA LEU A 24 -9.19 1.19 -8.27
C LEU A 24 -7.81 1.33 -8.91
N PHE A 25 -6.94 2.16 -8.31
CA PHE A 25 -5.56 2.32 -8.77
C PHE A 25 -4.79 0.99 -8.74
N PHE A 26 -4.84 0.24 -7.63
CA PHE A 26 -4.12 -1.03 -7.51
C PHE A 26 -4.64 -2.10 -8.49
N GLN A 27 -5.94 -2.13 -8.77
CA GLN A 27 -6.52 -2.99 -9.80
C GLN A 27 -5.99 -2.65 -11.19
N GLY A 28 -5.72 -1.36 -11.46
CA GLY A 28 -5.18 -0.87 -12.74
C GLY A 28 -3.70 -1.18 -12.99
N LEU A 29 -2.90 -1.46 -11.96
CA LEU A 29 -1.44 -1.69 -12.11
C LEU A 29 -1.11 -2.92 -12.96
N GLY A 30 -1.90 -3.99 -12.85
CA GLY A 30 -1.68 -5.21 -13.63
C GLY A 30 -1.84 -4.98 -15.14
N PRO A 31 -2.98 -4.43 -15.60
CA PRO A 31 -3.16 -3.96 -16.97
C PRO A 31 -2.07 -3.00 -17.46
N LEU A 32 -1.71 -2.01 -16.64
CA LEU A 32 -0.67 -1.02 -16.95
C LEU A 32 0.69 -1.70 -17.24
N ALA A 33 1.14 -2.58 -16.33
CA ALA A 33 2.40 -3.29 -16.48
C ALA A 33 2.46 -4.10 -17.80
N ARG A 34 1.35 -4.76 -18.16
CA ARG A 34 1.25 -5.52 -19.41
C ARG A 34 1.35 -4.64 -20.65
N ARG A 35 0.68 -3.48 -20.64
CA ARG A 35 0.69 -2.54 -21.78
C ARG A 35 2.08 -1.99 -22.06
N HIS A 36 2.89 -1.77 -21.03
CA HIS A 36 4.25 -1.25 -21.17
C HIS A 36 5.33 -2.35 -21.18
N TYR A 37 4.95 -3.62 -21.41
CA TYR A 37 5.87 -4.77 -21.49
C TYR A 37 6.80 -4.91 -20.27
N LEU A 38 6.31 -4.51 -19.08
CA LEU A 38 7.07 -4.60 -17.84
C LEU A 38 6.88 -6.01 -17.22
N SER A 39 7.99 -6.73 -17.09
CA SER A 39 8.01 -8.02 -16.39
C SER A 39 8.19 -7.79 -14.89
N LEU A 40 7.13 -8.04 -14.12
CA LEU A 40 7.15 -7.90 -12.67
C LEU A 40 7.28 -9.28 -12.02
N PRO A 41 8.11 -9.44 -10.98
CA PRO A 41 8.09 -10.63 -10.15
C PRO A 41 6.67 -10.87 -9.62
N ARG A 42 6.14 -12.09 -9.81
CA ARG A 42 4.85 -12.48 -9.24
C ARG A 42 5.02 -12.64 -7.73
N PHE A 43 4.52 -11.69 -6.95
CA PHE A 43 4.43 -11.83 -5.50
C PHE A 43 3.11 -12.52 -5.14
N SER A 44 3.13 -13.45 -4.18
CA SER A 44 1.91 -14.04 -3.66
C SER A 44 1.07 -12.99 -2.90
N SER A 45 -0.26 -13.13 -2.97
CA SER A 45 -1.22 -12.26 -2.28
C SER A 45 -1.08 -12.30 -0.76
N ASP A 46 -0.52 -13.37 -0.20
CA ASP A 46 -0.41 -13.59 1.25
C ASP A 46 0.45 -12.53 1.95
N ARG A 47 1.45 -11.98 1.24
CA ARG A 47 2.28 -10.86 1.76
C ARG A 47 1.47 -9.57 1.94
N GLY A 48 0.29 -9.47 1.32
CA GLY A 48 -0.61 -8.33 1.45
C GLY A 48 -1.32 -8.24 2.80
N ARG A 49 -1.32 -9.31 3.60
CA ARG A 49 -2.03 -9.37 4.89
C ARG A 49 -1.17 -9.12 6.12
N PHE A 50 0.11 -8.81 5.93
CA PHE A 50 1.06 -8.70 7.03
C PHE A 50 0.70 -7.61 8.06
N GLY A 51 0.08 -6.52 7.60
CA GLY A 51 -0.42 -5.45 8.47
C GLY A 51 -1.85 -5.64 8.98
N GLU A 52 -2.46 -6.82 8.80
CA GLU A 52 -3.80 -7.09 9.34
C GLU A 52 -3.71 -7.50 10.83
N PRO A 53 -4.60 -6.99 11.68
CA PRO A 53 -4.53 -7.16 13.14
C PRO A 53 -4.61 -8.62 13.58
N GLU A 54 -5.30 -9.47 12.81
CA GLU A 54 -5.41 -10.90 13.09
C GLU A 54 -4.20 -11.72 12.59
N VAL A 55 -3.30 -11.12 11.80
CA VAL A 55 -2.17 -11.81 11.15
C VAL A 55 -0.85 -11.51 11.85
N LEU A 56 -0.54 -10.22 12.06
CA LEU A 56 0.77 -9.80 12.57
C LEU A 56 1.16 -10.43 13.93
N PRO A 57 0.26 -10.52 14.92
CA PRO A 57 0.60 -11.14 16.20
C PRO A 57 0.95 -12.62 16.07
N GLY A 58 0.24 -13.36 15.22
CA GLY A 58 0.51 -14.77 14.97
C GLY A 58 1.89 -15.00 14.34
N ILE A 59 2.28 -14.14 13.40
CA ILE A 59 3.62 -14.21 12.78
C ILE A 59 4.71 -13.89 13.82
N LEU A 60 4.52 -12.86 14.63
CA LEU A 60 5.48 -12.51 15.69
C LEU A 60 5.61 -13.63 16.74
N ALA A 61 4.49 -14.23 17.14
CA ALA A 61 4.47 -15.39 18.03
C ALA A 61 5.24 -16.58 17.44
N SER A 62 5.04 -16.89 16.16
CA SER A 62 5.78 -17.96 15.47
C SER A 62 7.29 -17.71 15.40
N ALA A 63 7.71 -16.44 15.44
CA ALA A 63 9.11 -16.03 15.52
C ALA A 63 9.66 -15.96 16.96
N GLY A 64 8.85 -16.39 17.94
CA GLY A 64 9.15 -16.41 19.37
C GLY A 64 9.19 -15.02 19.99
N PHE A 65 8.26 -14.15 19.58
CA PHE A 65 8.01 -12.86 20.22
C PHE A 65 6.61 -12.83 20.82
N GLU A 66 6.48 -12.28 22.01
CA GLU A 66 5.21 -11.95 22.64
C GLU A 66 4.84 -10.50 22.31
N VAL A 67 3.68 -10.27 21.70
CA VAL A 67 3.18 -8.91 21.45
C VAL A 67 2.63 -8.32 22.74
N THR A 68 3.26 -7.25 23.22
CA THR A 68 2.88 -6.57 24.46
C THR A 68 1.97 -5.37 24.23
N LYS A 69 2.00 -4.80 23.02
CA LYS A 69 1.10 -3.71 22.62
C LYS A 69 0.82 -3.77 21.13
N LEU A 70 -0.43 -3.50 20.77
CA LEU A 70 -0.88 -3.32 19.40
C LEU A 70 -1.62 -1.98 19.31
N THR A 71 -1.38 -1.22 18.26
CA THR A 71 -2.10 0.03 17.99
C THR A 71 -2.20 0.26 16.49
N GLU A 72 -3.18 1.05 16.10
CA GLU A 72 -3.45 1.39 14.71
C GLU A 72 -3.31 2.89 14.52
N MET A 73 -2.76 3.27 13.37
CA MET A 73 -2.67 4.65 12.94
C MET A 73 -3.22 4.74 11.52
N VAL A 74 -4.21 5.60 11.32
CA VAL A 74 -4.74 5.92 10.00
C VAL A 74 -4.58 7.42 9.81
N THR A 75 -3.79 7.79 8.82
CA THR A 75 -3.77 9.16 8.30
C THR A 75 -4.33 9.15 6.88
N GLY A 76 -4.67 10.31 6.35
CA GLY A 76 -5.22 10.38 5.01
C GLY A 76 -5.41 11.81 4.56
N GLY A 77 -5.86 11.93 3.31
CA GLY A 77 -6.10 13.20 2.67
C GLY A 77 -6.78 13.00 1.32
N ARG A 78 -6.72 14.05 0.51
CA ARG A 78 -7.19 14.03 -0.87
C ARG A 78 -6.14 14.68 -1.75
N ALA A 79 -5.71 13.99 -2.80
CA ALA A 79 -4.88 14.61 -3.84
C ALA A 79 -5.73 15.56 -4.68
N ARG A 80 -5.11 16.60 -5.23
CA ARG A 80 -5.78 17.64 -6.01
C ARG A 80 -6.11 17.18 -7.42
N ASP A 81 -5.25 16.33 -7.99
CA ASP A 81 -5.31 15.90 -9.38
C ASP A 81 -4.61 14.54 -9.59
N ALA A 82 -4.70 14.03 -10.82
CA ALA A 82 -4.08 12.78 -11.24
C ALA A 82 -2.56 12.74 -11.09
N ARG A 83 -1.90 13.89 -11.24
CA ARG A 83 -0.45 13.98 -11.12
C ARG A 83 -0.02 13.84 -9.67
N GLU A 84 -0.60 14.62 -8.77
CA GLU A 84 -0.33 14.52 -7.33
C GLU A 84 -0.70 13.13 -6.80
N TRP A 85 -1.81 12.55 -7.28
CA TRP A 85 -2.17 11.19 -6.97
C TRP A 85 -1.12 10.18 -7.42
N THR A 86 -0.64 10.29 -8.66
CA THR A 86 0.37 9.37 -9.22
C THR A 86 1.69 9.50 -8.48
N GLU A 87 2.11 10.71 -8.13
CA GLU A 87 3.28 10.98 -7.31
C GLU A 87 3.14 10.35 -5.90
N LEU A 88 1.97 10.51 -5.26
CA LEU A 88 1.67 9.90 -3.96
C LEU A 88 1.68 8.38 -4.04
N MET A 89 1.01 7.81 -5.04
CA MET A 89 0.87 6.36 -5.19
C MET A 89 2.19 5.67 -5.57
N ALA A 90 3.16 6.38 -6.16
CA ALA A 90 4.51 5.84 -6.32
C ALA A 90 5.15 5.46 -4.97
N GLY A 91 4.78 6.15 -3.88
CA GLY A 91 5.21 5.81 -2.51
C GLY A 91 4.42 4.68 -1.85
N ALA A 92 3.34 4.19 -2.46
CA ALA A 92 2.42 3.22 -1.85
C ALA A 92 2.95 1.77 -1.83
N GLY A 93 4.15 1.54 -2.37
CA GLY A 93 4.87 0.28 -2.24
C GLY A 93 5.82 0.01 -3.41
N PRO A 94 6.59 -1.09 -3.36
CA PRO A 94 7.61 -1.39 -4.36
C PRO A 94 7.05 -1.51 -5.78
N LEU A 95 5.86 -2.11 -5.93
CA LEU A 95 5.24 -2.29 -7.24
C LEU A 95 4.82 -0.97 -7.91
N PRO A 96 3.97 -0.12 -7.27
CA PRO A 96 3.69 1.22 -7.78
C PRO A 96 4.95 2.04 -8.05
N TYR A 97 5.93 2.00 -7.14
CA TYR A 97 7.20 2.70 -7.28
C TYR A 97 7.92 2.32 -8.57
N THR A 98 8.12 1.02 -8.80
CA THR A 98 8.82 0.53 -9.98
C THR A 98 8.06 0.87 -11.25
N LEU A 99 6.74 0.67 -11.27
CA LEU A 99 5.93 0.94 -12.45
C LEU A 99 5.97 2.42 -12.82
N ILE A 100 5.64 3.31 -11.89
CA ILE A 100 5.53 4.75 -12.17
C ILE A 100 6.88 5.35 -12.54
N ASN A 101 7.97 4.97 -11.86
CA ASN A 101 9.29 5.55 -12.13
C ASN A 101 9.98 4.95 -13.37
N ALA A 102 9.51 3.81 -13.88
CA ALA A 102 10.01 3.25 -15.13
C ALA A 102 9.37 3.90 -16.37
N LEU A 103 8.24 4.60 -16.23
CA LEU A 103 7.56 5.23 -17.35
C LEU A 103 8.32 6.47 -17.83
N GLY A 104 8.55 6.54 -19.14
CA GLY A 104 8.98 7.79 -19.78
C GLY A 104 7.87 8.87 -19.73
N PRO A 105 8.20 10.15 -20.00
CA PRO A 105 7.27 11.27 -19.82
C PRO A 105 5.92 11.10 -20.53
N ARG A 106 5.94 10.58 -21.77
CA ARG A 106 4.71 10.32 -22.53
C ARG A 106 3.78 9.33 -21.84
N PHE A 107 4.29 8.16 -21.47
CA PHE A 107 3.48 7.12 -20.84
C PHE A 107 3.01 7.52 -19.44
N ARG A 108 3.77 8.40 -18.77
CA ARG A 108 3.34 8.99 -17.51
C ARG A 108 2.12 9.90 -17.70
N SER A 109 2.10 10.74 -18.74
CA SER A 109 0.92 11.56 -19.05
C SER A 109 -0.29 10.70 -19.43
N GLU A 110 -0.10 9.65 -20.22
CA GLU A 110 -1.18 8.70 -20.55
C GLU A 110 -1.75 8.01 -19.28
N LEU A 111 -0.88 7.64 -18.33
CA LEU A 111 -1.33 7.12 -17.02
C LEU A 111 -2.14 8.15 -16.23
N GLU A 112 -1.68 9.41 -16.19
CA GLU A 112 -2.38 10.48 -15.46
C GLU A 112 -3.77 10.76 -16.08
N GLU A 113 -3.92 10.71 -17.40
CA GLU A 113 -5.22 10.78 -18.08
C GLU A 113 -6.14 9.59 -17.74
N GLU A 114 -5.58 8.38 -17.67
CA GLU A 114 -6.33 7.18 -17.25
C GLU A 114 -6.78 7.27 -15.79
N VAL A 115 -5.93 7.78 -14.90
CA VAL A 115 -6.28 8.04 -13.50
C VAL A 115 -7.41 9.06 -13.42
N GLU A 116 -7.35 10.15 -14.16
CA GLU A 116 -8.41 11.18 -14.18
C GLU A 116 -9.76 10.58 -14.59
N SER A 117 -9.77 9.79 -15.68
CA SER A 117 -10.96 9.08 -16.14
C SER A 117 -11.49 8.07 -15.11
N ALA A 118 -10.58 7.33 -14.46
CA ALA A 118 -10.93 6.37 -13.42
C ALA A 118 -11.53 7.07 -12.19
N MET A 119 -11.00 8.21 -11.76
CA MET A 119 -11.52 8.97 -10.63
C MET A 119 -12.89 9.58 -10.93
N ALA A 120 -13.10 10.09 -12.14
CA ALA A 120 -14.42 10.54 -12.59
C ALA A 120 -15.47 9.41 -12.57
N SER A 121 -15.05 8.16 -12.77
CA SER A 121 -15.96 6.99 -12.76
C SER A 121 -16.41 6.54 -11.37
N LEU A 122 -15.79 7.03 -10.28
CA LEU A 122 -16.15 6.63 -8.91
C LEU A 122 -17.55 7.10 -8.48
N GLY A 123 -18.14 8.05 -9.21
CA GLY A 123 -19.52 8.52 -9.07
C GLY A 123 -19.75 9.47 -7.89
N ASP A 124 -19.07 9.25 -6.77
CA ASP A 124 -19.04 10.19 -5.64
C ASP A 124 -17.79 11.10 -5.75
N PRO A 125 -17.95 12.44 -5.91
CA PRO A 125 -16.85 13.38 -5.88
C PRO A 125 -16.00 13.27 -4.60
N ASP A 126 -16.55 12.73 -3.51
CA ASP A 126 -15.85 12.56 -2.26
C ASP A 126 -14.92 11.35 -2.17
N ASP A 127 -15.09 10.39 -3.06
CA ASP A 127 -14.23 9.21 -3.19
C ASP A 127 -13.03 9.49 -4.09
N ALA A 128 -13.17 10.39 -5.07
CA ALA A 128 -12.10 10.76 -5.98
C ALA A 128 -10.88 11.28 -5.22
N TYR A 129 -9.71 10.74 -5.57
CA TYR A 129 -8.41 11.13 -5.02
C TYR A 129 -8.24 11.00 -3.51
N ARG A 130 -9.20 10.39 -2.80
CA ARG A 130 -9.10 10.14 -1.37
C ARG A 130 -8.11 9.01 -1.11
N TYR A 131 -7.23 9.17 -0.14
CA TYR A 131 -6.26 8.13 0.24
C TYR A 131 -6.15 7.97 1.75
N HIS A 132 -5.82 6.76 2.18
CA HIS A 132 -5.40 6.47 3.54
C HIS A 132 -3.97 5.91 3.57
N HIS A 133 -3.19 6.33 4.56
CA HIS A 133 -1.99 5.64 5.01
C HIS A 133 -2.28 4.98 6.35
N SER A 134 -2.60 3.70 6.26
CA SER A 134 -3.03 2.90 7.40
C SER A 134 -1.91 1.96 7.82
N TYR A 135 -1.59 1.97 9.11
CA TYR A 135 -0.53 1.17 9.70
C TYR A 135 -1.01 0.47 10.97
N LEU A 136 -0.64 -0.80 11.07
CA LEU A 136 -0.66 -1.55 12.32
C LEU A 136 0.74 -1.50 12.94
N ILE A 137 0.81 -1.08 14.19
CA ILE A 137 2.06 -0.97 14.94
C ILE A 137 2.01 -1.96 16.10
N ALA A 138 2.96 -2.90 16.11
CA ALA A 138 3.13 -3.87 17.19
C ALA A 138 4.43 -3.62 17.95
N ILE A 139 4.35 -3.66 19.27
CA ILE A 139 5.50 -3.74 20.17
C ILE A 139 5.52 -5.16 20.71
N ALA A 140 6.68 -5.82 20.58
CA ALA A 140 6.86 -7.19 20.99
C ALA A 140 8.15 -7.38 21.79
N ARG A 141 8.18 -8.43 22.60
CA ARG A 141 9.34 -8.83 23.41
C ARG A 141 9.77 -10.23 23.01
N LYS A 142 11.07 -10.44 22.85
CA LYS A 142 11.65 -11.76 22.61
C LYS A 142 11.43 -12.61 23.86
N SER A 143 10.71 -13.72 23.69
CA SER A 143 10.55 -14.75 24.71
C SER A 143 11.90 -15.38 25.07
#